data_AF-B0E263-F1
#
_entry.id   AF-B0E263-F1
#
_cell.length_a   1.000
_cell.length_b   1.000
_cell.length_c   1.000
_cell.angle_alpha   90.00
_cell.angle_beta   90.00
_cell.angle_gamma   90.00
#
_symmetry.space_group_name_H-M   'P 1'
#
loop_
_entity.id
_entity.type
_entity.pdbx_description
1 polymer ?
#
loop_
_entity_poly.entity_id
_entity_poly.type
_entity_poly.pdbx_seq_one_letter_code
_entity_poly.pdbx_strand_id
1 'polypeptide(L)'
;MQTFPILVALALAGSAASQQIWDIWQTTWDRSKLFSSLSPTSPINFVMPGPIGSADIILNDAIKFQTIAGFGGSLTDSSALVLNNLKSTNSQNYWTLLNHMFSPTYAANAAGLNYIRVTVGASDFSANLYSLDDSSGDTSFSNFNINKVPSYVFSVLKDIRGINSNLKVHIIPWSPPGWMKDSGSMNGGSLQSKYVPAYPTYLLKAVQGFQSQGIAIYAISIQNEPQNNNPTYPTCTMSPAVEALIGAALRTLLNINGLSTVRVIGYEHNWDDAGEYPVALMEDAGNSFAGVAFHCYAGAVSNQDSFHNSFPTKEIYFSECAGTVGSDWWSDIKWYMDNLWIGSLEHNAKSGLMWNMAADANGNPKLPGTNSCGGAGCRPLVTVNGDGSYTLNQEFYSMAQASKAIIPIDPAGPFGQRISVSVGGPLNWALRVGAYVITRVSSSDWSQVSIVVMNWADGGNPTPVTATIEFRGMQAKYTFPVGVTTLWWFAPAASSQASTTMEFIATTLGADGTTKGAGTLKTPNVTRANETTGEFIPVNSTSTVRGKLT
;
A
#
# COMPACT_ATOMS: atom_id res chain seq x y z
N MET A 1 -44.69 62.72 9.93
CA MET A 1 -43.36 62.07 10.05
C MET A 1 -43.51 60.65 9.57
N GLN A 2 -42.99 60.32 8.39
CA GLN A 2 -42.95 58.95 7.88
C GLN A 2 -41.65 58.29 8.36
N THR A 3 -41.77 57.22 9.13
CA THR A 3 -40.64 56.38 9.57
C THR A 3 -40.44 55.26 8.56
N PHE A 4 -39.28 55.23 7.90
CA PHE A 4 -38.83 54.10 7.09
C PHE A 4 -38.06 53.11 7.98
N PRO A 5 -38.34 51.79 7.93
CA PRO A 5 -37.49 50.81 8.57
C PRO A 5 -36.26 50.57 7.71
N ILE A 6 -35.07 50.79 8.27
CA ILE A 6 -33.79 50.42 7.67
C ILE A 6 -33.56 48.94 8.01
N LEU A 7 -33.59 48.08 7.00
CA LEU A 7 -33.18 46.68 7.12
C LEU A 7 -31.65 46.63 7.01
N VAL A 8 -30.95 46.46 8.13
CA VAL A 8 -29.50 46.20 8.13
C VAL A 8 -29.29 44.70 7.94
N ALA A 9 -28.97 44.28 6.72
CA ALA A 9 -28.47 42.94 6.46
C ALA A 9 -26.98 42.89 6.86
N LEU A 10 -26.66 42.30 8.01
CA LEU A 10 -25.29 41.87 8.29
C LEU A 10 -24.96 40.69 7.37
N ALA A 11 -24.28 40.97 6.26
CA ALA A 11 -23.59 39.94 5.51
C ALA A 11 -22.40 39.46 6.35
N LEU A 12 -22.57 38.36 7.07
CA LEU A 12 -21.45 37.57 7.58
C LEU A 12 -20.72 37.01 6.37
N ALA A 13 -19.73 37.74 5.86
CA ALA A 13 -18.75 37.22 4.93
C ALA A 13 -17.87 36.21 5.70
N GLY A 14 -18.39 35.01 5.90
CA GLY A 14 -17.56 33.88 6.26
C GLY A 14 -16.62 33.66 5.08
N SER A 15 -15.32 33.85 5.30
CA SER A 15 -14.30 33.38 4.37
C SER A 15 -14.47 31.87 4.23
N ALA A 16 -15.22 31.42 3.22
CA ALA A 16 -15.23 30.03 2.82
C ALA A 16 -13.80 29.74 2.39
N ALA A 17 -13.01 29.12 3.27
CA ALA A 17 -11.66 28.75 2.94
C ALA A 17 -11.74 27.83 1.69
N SER A 18 -11.01 28.22 0.65
CA SER A 18 -11.03 27.51 -0.62
C SER A 18 -10.08 26.32 -0.58
N GLN A 19 -10.46 25.22 -1.23
CA GLN A 19 -9.55 24.09 -1.42
C GLN A 19 -8.44 24.52 -2.39
N GLN A 20 -7.19 24.26 -2.02
CA GLN A 20 -6.01 24.73 -2.76
C GLN A 20 -4.92 23.67 -2.80
N ILE A 21 -4.33 23.47 -3.96
CA ILE A 21 -3.16 22.60 -4.14
C ILE A 21 -1.91 23.48 -4.15
N TRP A 22 -1.04 23.26 -3.16
CA TRP A 22 0.30 23.85 -3.05
C TRP A 22 1.41 22.84 -3.25
N ASP A 23 1.08 21.57 -3.03
CA ASP A 23 2.05 20.52 -2.79
C ASP A 23 2.02 19.55 -3.96
N ILE A 24 3.11 19.52 -4.72
CA ILE A 24 3.25 18.77 -5.97
C ILE A 24 4.65 18.17 -6.03
N TRP A 25 4.73 16.84 -6.18
CA TRP A 25 5.98 16.10 -6.43
C TRP A 25 5.98 15.50 -7.81
N GLN A 26 7.14 15.49 -8.48
CA GLN A 26 7.27 14.96 -9.83
C GLN A 26 8.48 14.04 -10.00
N THR A 27 8.24 12.96 -10.75
CA THR A 27 9.24 12.09 -11.34
C THR A 27 8.93 12.00 -12.84
N THR A 28 9.76 12.58 -13.70
CA THR A 28 9.49 12.64 -15.15
C THR A 28 10.15 11.50 -15.91
N TRP A 29 9.56 11.12 -17.04
CA TRP A 29 10.07 10.04 -17.90
C TRP A 29 11.52 10.29 -18.36
N ASP A 30 11.88 11.55 -18.60
CA ASP A 30 13.19 12.01 -19.06
C ASP A 30 14.21 12.24 -17.93
N ARG A 31 13.83 11.95 -16.68
CA ARG A 31 14.63 12.15 -15.46
C ARG A 31 15.00 13.60 -15.15
N SER A 32 14.39 14.59 -15.80
CA SER A 32 14.60 16.01 -15.48
C SER A 32 14.07 16.39 -14.09
N LYS A 33 13.11 15.62 -13.57
CA LYS A 33 12.65 15.64 -12.18
C LYS A 33 12.69 14.23 -11.60
N LEU A 34 13.25 14.11 -10.40
CA LEU A 34 13.42 12.85 -9.68
C LEU A 34 12.88 13.05 -8.26
N PHE A 35 11.61 12.71 -8.06
CA PHE A 35 10.85 12.97 -6.82
C PHE A 35 11.09 14.39 -6.27
N SER A 36 10.88 15.39 -7.12
CA SER A 36 11.16 16.80 -6.83
C SER A 36 9.88 17.56 -6.46
N SER A 37 9.90 18.31 -5.36
CA SER A 37 8.83 19.26 -5.01
C SER A 37 8.86 20.48 -5.93
N LEU A 38 7.68 20.95 -6.37
CA LEU A 38 7.55 22.07 -7.31
C LEU A 38 7.03 23.38 -6.72
N SER A 39 6.59 23.41 -5.46
CA SER A 39 6.05 24.58 -4.73
C SER A 39 5.72 25.81 -5.61
N PRO A 40 4.52 25.86 -6.23
CA PRO A 40 4.18 26.90 -7.19
C PRO A 40 4.10 28.28 -6.51
N THR A 41 4.35 29.34 -7.27
CA THR A 41 4.26 30.74 -6.79
C THR A 41 2.85 31.18 -6.45
N SER A 42 1.84 30.43 -6.88
CA SER A 42 0.42 30.62 -6.56
C SER A 42 -0.27 29.26 -6.51
N PRO A 43 -1.31 29.09 -5.66
CA PRO A 43 -1.99 27.81 -5.55
C PRO A 43 -2.82 27.51 -6.78
N ILE A 44 -3.01 26.21 -7.05
CA ILE A 44 -4.07 25.78 -7.95
C ILE A 44 -5.37 25.79 -7.13
N ASN A 45 -6.28 26.70 -7.47
CA ASN A 45 -7.54 26.86 -6.77
C ASN A 45 -8.60 25.89 -7.31
N PHE A 46 -9.35 25.30 -6.39
CA PHE A 46 -10.63 24.70 -6.74
C PHE A 46 -11.67 25.81 -6.96
N VAL A 47 -12.38 25.73 -8.08
CA VAL A 47 -13.39 26.69 -8.53
C VAL A 47 -14.70 25.98 -8.87
N MET A 48 -15.76 26.75 -9.14
CA MET A 48 -17.02 26.18 -9.61
C MET A 48 -16.80 25.37 -10.90
N PRO A 49 -17.53 24.25 -11.08
CA PRO A 49 -17.44 23.42 -12.29
C PRO A 49 -17.65 24.21 -13.58
N GLY A 50 -16.96 23.78 -14.63
CA GLY A 50 -16.92 24.39 -15.95
C GLY A 50 -16.47 23.37 -16.99
N PRO A 51 -16.02 23.79 -18.19
CA PRO A 51 -15.55 22.83 -19.19
C PRO A 51 -14.37 22.01 -18.67
N ILE A 52 -14.44 20.68 -18.82
CA ILE A 52 -13.36 19.75 -18.46
C ILE A 52 -12.12 19.97 -19.35
N GLY A 53 -10.99 19.44 -18.90
CA GLY A 53 -9.74 19.36 -19.66
C GLY A 53 -9.78 18.24 -20.71
N SER A 54 -8.61 17.88 -21.22
CA SER A 54 -8.48 16.72 -22.12
C SER A 54 -8.67 15.38 -21.40
N ALA A 55 -8.53 15.38 -20.07
CA ALA A 55 -8.93 14.29 -19.19
C ALA A 55 -9.69 14.86 -17.98
N ASP A 56 -10.43 14.01 -17.28
CA ASP A 56 -11.28 14.39 -16.16
C ASP A 56 -11.18 13.37 -15.01
N ILE A 57 -10.58 13.76 -13.90
CA ILE A 57 -10.33 12.91 -12.73
C ILE A 57 -11.40 13.21 -11.69
N ILE A 58 -12.29 12.26 -11.44
CA ILE A 58 -13.43 12.44 -10.52
C ILE A 58 -13.18 11.63 -9.25
N LEU A 59 -13.14 12.31 -8.11
CA LEU A 59 -12.91 11.70 -6.79
C LEU A 59 -14.18 11.64 -5.97
N ASN A 60 -14.43 10.48 -5.34
CA ASN A 60 -15.56 10.28 -4.43
C ASN A 60 -15.09 9.67 -3.10
N ASP A 61 -14.94 10.51 -2.09
CA ASP A 61 -14.50 10.10 -0.75
C ASP A 61 -15.63 9.60 0.16
N ALA A 62 -16.87 9.53 -0.35
CA ALA A 62 -17.95 8.76 0.28
C ALA A 62 -17.79 7.26 0.06
N ILE A 63 -17.06 6.84 -0.99
CA ILE A 63 -16.71 5.45 -1.26
C ILE A 63 -15.26 5.23 -0.83
N LYS A 64 -15.09 4.52 0.28
CA LYS A 64 -13.79 4.23 0.89
C LYS A 64 -13.49 2.74 0.83
N PHE A 65 -12.21 2.42 0.68
CA PHE A 65 -11.71 1.05 0.66
C PHE A 65 -10.78 0.84 1.86
N GLN A 66 -9.72 0.05 1.69
CA GLN A 66 -8.74 -0.28 2.72
C GLN A 66 -7.84 0.90 3.09
N THR A 67 -7.44 0.95 4.36
CA THR A 67 -6.33 1.78 4.83
C THR A 67 -5.00 1.19 4.39
N ILE A 68 -4.11 2.05 3.88
CA ILE A 68 -2.79 1.64 3.40
C ILE A 68 -1.85 1.44 4.60
N ALA A 69 -1.29 0.25 4.72
CA ALA A 69 -0.30 -0.11 5.73
C ALA A 69 1.04 0.59 5.48
N GLY A 70 1.46 0.70 4.22
CA GLY A 70 2.64 1.48 3.84
C GLY A 70 3.42 0.94 2.66
N PHE A 71 4.50 1.64 2.36
CA PHE A 71 5.43 1.32 1.29
C PHE A 71 6.86 1.21 1.80
N GLY A 72 7.70 0.47 1.08
CA GLY A 72 9.11 0.29 1.39
C GLY A 72 9.73 -0.94 0.74
N GLY A 73 10.50 -1.70 1.51
CA GLY A 73 11.11 -2.92 1.02
C GLY A 73 11.83 -3.70 2.10
N SER A 74 12.59 -4.71 1.69
CA SER A 74 13.28 -5.60 2.61
C SER A 74 14.64 -5.05 3.03
N LEU A 75 14.84 -4.95 4.34
CA LEU A 75 16.15 -4.79 4.93
C LEU A 75 16.76 -6.19 5.15
N THR A 76 17.23 -6.78 4.06
CA THR A 76 18.02 -8.03 4.08
C THR A 76 19.33 -7.82 4.86
N ASP A 77 19.97 -8.91 5.27
CA ASP A 77 21.31 -8.83 5.87
C ASP A 77 22.26 -8.07 4.93
N SER A 78 22.21 -8.36 3.63
CA SER A 78 22.99 -7.63 2.63
C SER A 78 22.66 -6.15 2.56
N SER A 79 21.37 -5.77 2.54
CA SER A 79 20.96 -4.37 2.54
C SER A 79 21.44 -3.63 3.79
N ALA A 80 21.30 -4.25 4.96
CA ALA A 80 21.74 -3.67 6.22
C ALA A 80 23.27 -3.53 6.29
N LEU A 81 24.01 -4.51 5.76
CA LEU A 81 25.47 -4.44 5.67
C LEU A 81 25.92 -3.28 4.78
N VAL A 82 25.32 -3.15 3.58
CA VAL A 82 25.63 -2.07 2.63
C VAL A 82 25.35 -0.70 3.24
N LEU A 83 24.20 -0.53 3.90
CA LEU A 83 23.85 0.71 4.58
C LEU A 83 24.77 1.00 5.78
N ASN A 84 25.12 -0.01 6.58
CA ASN A 84 26.05 0.15 7.70
C ASN A 84 27.47 0.49 7.24
N ASN A 85 27.91 -0.07 6.10
CA ASN A 85 29.17 0.30 5.47
C ASN A 85 29.12 1.73 4.96
N LEU A 86 28.02 2.17 4.32
CA LEU A 86 27.83 3.56 3.94
C LEU A 86 27.93 4.49 5.16
N LYS A 87 27.34 4.12 6.30
CA LYS A 87 27.47 4.89 7.56
C LYS A 87 28.92 5.08 7.98
N SER A 88 29.74 4.05 7.80
CA SER A 88 31.16 4.07 8.16
C SER A 88 32.01 4.84 7.13
N THR A 89 31.76 4.65 5.84
CA THR A 89 32.50 5.29 4.74
C THR A 89 32.12 6.76 4.57
N ASN A 90 30.83 7.08 4.63
CA ASN A 90 30.29 8.42 4.48
C ASN A 90 28.98 8.59 5.29
N SER A 91 29.14 8.86 6.58
CA SER A 91 28.02 9.07 7.52
C SER A 91 27.05 10.17 7.08
N GLN A 92 27.55 11.24 6.43
CA GLN A 92 26.69 12.31 5.93
C GLN A 92 25.74 11.79 4.83
N ASN A 93 26.26 11.03 3.87
CA ASN A 93 25.44 10.42 2.82
C ASN A 93 24.47 9.40 3.40
N TYR A 94 24.89 8.59 4.37
CA TYR A 94 24.00 7.66 5.08
C TYR A 94 22.79 8.37 5.69
N TRP A 95 23.01 9.41 6.50
CA TRP A 95 21.91 10.12 7.15
C TRP A 95 21.06 10.92 6.16
N THR A 96 21.68 11.49 5.12
CA THR A 96 20.94 12.17 4.04
C THR A 96 20.02 11.20 3.31
N LEU A 97 20.54 10.02 2.96
CA LEU A 97 19.79 8.96 2.30
C LEU A 97 18.63 8.48 3.18
N LEU A 98 18.88 8.10 4.43
CA LEU A 98 17.83 7.59 5.30
C LEU A 98 16.76 8.64 5.60
N ASN A 99 17.12 9.92 5.78
CA ASN A 99 16.14 10.99 5.93
C ASN A 99 15.29 11.15 4.66
N HIS A 100 15.90 11.12 3.49
CA HIS A 100 15.18 11.23 2.22
C HIS A 100 14.23 10.04 1.99
N MET A 101 14.62 8.83 2.39
CA MET A 101 13.77 7.64 2.26
C MET A 101 12.67 7.58 3.32
N PHE A 102 12.97 7.84 4.59
CA PHE A 102 12.11 7.45 5.71
C PHE A 102 11.45 8.59 6.43
N SER A 103 11.92 9.85 6.32
CA SER A 103 11.33 10.94 7.11
C SER A 103 9.84 11.09 6.80
N PRO A 104 8.95 10.90 7.80
CA PRO A 104 7.52 11.09 7.62
C PRO A 104 7.14 12.57 7.74
N THR A 105 8.13 13.46 7.87
CA THR A 105 7.88 14.90 8.02
C THR A 105 7.16 15.39 6.78
N TYR A 106 5.96 15.91 6.99
CA TYR A 106 5.05 16.30 5.94
C TYR A 106 5.69 17.24 4.91
N ALA A 107 6.30 18.34 5.38
CA ALA A 107 6.95 19.34 4.54
C ALA A 107 8.36 18.95 4.06
N ALA A 108 8.91 17.80 4.48
CA ALA A 108 10.24 17.39 4.05
C ALA A 108 10.23 16.88 2.61
N ASN A 109 11.33 17.13 1.90
CA ASN A 109 11.64 16.48 0.63
C ASN A 109 12.06 15.03 0.88
N ALA A 110 11.12 14.20 1.31
CA ALA A 110 11.33 12.81 1.71
C ALA A 110 10.11 11.95 1.40
N ALA A 111 10.35 10.68 1.08
CA ALA A 111 9.34 9.71 0.67
C ALA A 111 8.48 9.19 1.83
N GLY A 112 8.99 9.25 3.06
CA GLY A 112 8.30 8.77 4.25
C GLY A 112 7.96 7.29 4.21
N LEU A 113 8.82 6.46 3.60
CA LEU A 113 8.67 5.01 3.63
C LEU A 113 8.50 4.54 5.07
N ASN A 114 7.59 3.59 5.29
CA ASN A 114 7.14 3.26 6.64
C ASN A 114 6.91 1.77 6.86
N TYR A 115 7.25 0.92 5.89
CA TYR A 115 7.06 -0.51 6.01
C TYR A 115 8.29 -1.27 5.53
N ILE A 116 8.91 -2.04 6.42
CA ILE A 116 10.12 -2.83 6.16
C ILE A 116 9.86 -4.30 6.43
N ARG A 117 10.31 -5.16 5.51
CA ARG A 117 10.39 -6.61 5.69
C ARG A 117 11.81 -6.99 6.16
N VAL A 118 11.93 -7.92 7.09
CA VAL A 118 13.21 -8.36 7.67
C VAL A 118 13.24 -9.87 7.77
N THR A 119 14.38 -10.47 7.49
CA THR A 119 14.53 -11.92 7.45
C THR A 119 14.69 -12.50 8.86
N VAL A 120 14.08 -13.67 9.11
CA VAL A 120 14.30 -14.48 10.31
C VAL A 120 15.27 -15.59 9.96
N GLY A 121 16.55 -15.39 10.28
CA GLY A 121 17.63 -16.22 9.76
C GLY A 121 18.11 -15.73 8.39
N ALA A 122 18.94 -16.55 7.75
CA ALA A 122 19.49 -16.23 6.44
C ALA A 122 18.43 -16.26 5.33
N SER A 123 18.62 -15.41 4.33
CA SER A 123 17.97 -15.46 3.03
C SER A 123 19.01 -15.75 1.94
N ASP A 124 18.58 -15.69 0.68
CA ASP A 124 19.46 -15.60 -0.48
C ASP A 124 20.32 -14.30 -0.50
N PHE A 125 19.92 -13.27 0.24
CA PHE A 125 20.67 -12.02 0.48
C PHE A 125 21.20 -11.95 1.92
N SER A 126 21.99 -12.95 2.28
CA SER A 126 22.75 -13.00 3.53
C SER A 126 24.20 -13.41 3.25
N ALA A 127 25.16 -12.89 4.01
CA ALA A 127 26.57 -13.23 3.81
C ALA A 127 26.92 -14.68 4.20
N ASN A 128 26.14 -15.27 5.12
CA ASN A 128 26.33 -16.63 5.61
C ASN A 128 24.98 -17.32 5.79
N LEU A 129 24.98 -18.66 5.73
CA LEU A 129 23.83 -19.48 6.04
C LEU A 129 23.71 -19.65 7.57
N TYR A 130 22.57 -19.29 8.15
CA TYR A 130 22.30 -19.47 9.58
C TYR A 130 20.80 -19.50 9.88
N SER A 131 20.41 -20.20 10.95
CA SER A 131 19.12 -20.03 11.60
C SER A 131 19.32 -19.46 13.01
N LEU A 132 18.22 -19.14 13.71
CA LEU A 132 18.30 -18.66 15.09
C LEU A 132 18.48 -19.81 16.10
N ASP A 133 18.40 -21.07 15.67
CA ASP A 133 18.70 -22.25 16.49
C ASP A 133 19.22 -23.40 15.62
N ASP A 134 20.55 -23.58 15.58
CA ASP A 134 21.19 -24.63 14.76
C ASP A 134 21.50 -25.90 15.59
N SER A 135 21.03 -25.96 16.84
CA SER A 135 21.23 -27.11 17.72
C SER A 135 20.28 -28.23 17.32
N SER A 136 20.83 -29.31 16.75
CA SER A 136 20.03 -30.44 16.26
C SER A 136 19.15 -31.05 17.35
N GLY A 137 17.85 -31.15 17.08
CA GLY A 137 16.86 -31.75 17.98
C GLY A 137 16.38 -30.85 19.13
N ASP A 138 16.78 -29.57 19.17
CA ASP A 138 16.34 -28.62 20.21
C ASP A 138 14.91 -28.13 19.99
N THR A 139 13.94 -29.02 20.17
CA THR A 139 12.50 -28.71 20.07
C THR A 139 12.00 -27.79 21.19
N SER A 140 12.79 -27.61 22.25
CA SER A 140 12.52 -26.64 23.32
C SER A 140 13.03 -25.22 23.00
N PHE A 141 13.87 -25.12 21.96
CA PHE A 141 14.58 -23.91 21.54
C PHE A 141 15.38 -23.27 22.68
N SER A 142 16.00 -24.08 23.52
CA SER A 142 16.85 -23.63 24.64
C SER A 142 18.10 -22.90 24.16
N ASN A 143 18.58 -23.22 22.95
CA ASN A 143 19.74 -22.61 22.30
C ASN A 143 19.38 -21.52 21.29
N PHE A 144 18.10 -21.15 21.20
CA PHE A 144 17.67 -20.02 20.37
C PHE A 144 18.46 -18.76 20.72
N ASN A 145 19.04 -18.11 19.70
CA ASN A 145 19.86 -16.92 19.89
C ASN A 145 19.57 -15.87 18.81
N ILE A 146 18.85 -14.81 19.22
CA ILE A 146 18.57 -13.66 18.37
C ILE A 146 19.83 -12.94 17.87
N ASN A 147 20.94 -13.02 18.60
CA ASN A 147 22.20 -12.35 18.23
C ASN A 147 22.95 -13.05 17.09
N LYS A 148 22.40 -14.14 16.54
CA LYS A 148 22.86 -14.68 15.25
C LYS A 148 22.46 -13.79 14.07
N VAL A 149 21.37 -13.04 14.18
CA VAL A 149 21.07 -11.95 13.24
C VAL A 149 22.21 -10.94 13.33
N PRO A 150 22.82 -10.53 12.20
CA PRO A 150 23.91 -9.58 12.23
C PRO A 150 23.53 -8.28 12.94
N SER A 151 24.39 -7.81 13.84
CA SER A 151 24.10 -6.65 14.69
C SER A 151 23.81 -5.37 13.91
N TYR A 152 24.35 -5.24 12.69
CA TYR A 152 24.09 -4.12 11.80
C TYR A 152 22.62 -4.05 11.33
N VAL A 153 21.89 -5.18 11.29
CA VAL A 153 20.43 -5.18 10.98
C VAL A 153 19.68 -4.40 12.05
N PHE A 154 19.93 -4.72 13.32
CA PHE A 154 19.31 -3.99 14.44
C PHE A 154 19.78 -2.53 14.51
N SER A 155 21.05 -2.27 14.21
CA SER A 155 21.61 -0.90 14.16
C SER A 155 20.86 -0.04 13.14
N VAL A 156 20.77 -0.49 11.89
CA VAL A 156 20.09 0.24 10.82
C VAL A 156 18.58 0.36 11.08
N LEU A 157 17.92 -0.67 11.59
CA LEU A 157 16.50 -0.58 11.97
C LEU A 157 16.26 0.47 13.07
N LYS A 158 17.15 0.57 14.06
CA LYS A 158 17.04 1.59 15.12
C LYS A 158 17.24 2.99 14.56
N ASP A 159 18.21 3.18 13.66
CA ASP A 159 18.43 4.46 12.98
C ASP A 159 17.19 4.88 12.17
N ILE A 160 16.63 3.96 11.37
CA ILE A 160 15.41 4.21 10.58
C ILE A 160 14.22 4.54 11.50
N ARG A 161 14.04 3.80 12.60
CA ARG A 161 12.98 4.08 13.58
C ARG A 161 13.15 5.41 14.29
N GLY A 162 14.39 5.86 14.49
CA GLY A 162 14.70 7.20 15.00
C GLY A 162 14.23 8.31 14.06
N ILE A 163 14.20 8.04 12.75
CA ILE A 163 13.70 8.97 11.72
C ILE A 163 12.17 8.85 11.57
N ASN A 164 11.64 7.62 11.55
CA ASN A 164 10.23 7.33 11.35
C ASN A 164 9.67 6.45 12.48
N SER A 165 9.01 7.09 13.44
CA SER A 165 8.36 6.38 14.56
C SER A 165 7.13 5.57 14.13
N ASN A 166 6.58 5.80 12.94
CA ASN A 166 5.46 5.04 12.38
C ASN A 166 5.90 3.77 11.61
N LEU A 167 7.19 3.43 11.68
CA LEU A 167 7.74 2.27 10.98
C LEU A 167 7.07 0.97 11.43
N LYS A 168 6.58 0.22 10.45
CA LYS A 168 6.08 -1.15 10.59
C LYS A 168 7.21 -2.10 10.20
N VAL A 169 7.44 -3.12 11.03
CA VAL A 169 8.42 -4.17 10.77
C VAL A 169 7.69 -5.50 10.61
N HIS A 170 7.85 -6.13 9.45
CA HIS A 170 7.34 -7.45 9.11
C HIS A 170 8.50 -8.44 9.08
N ILE A 171 8.49 -9.44 9.97
CA ILE A 171 9.53 -10.47 9.97
C ILE A 171 9.07 -11.74 9.24
N ILE A 172 9.98 -12.39 8.53
CA ILE A 172 9.66 -13.61 7.79
C ILE A 172 10.87 -14.55 7.66
N PRO A 173 10.71 -15.86 7.90
CA PRO A 173 11.77 -16.84 7.64
C PRO A 173 11.79 -17.29 6.16
N TRP A 174 13.00 -17.50 5.62
CA TRP A 174 13.17 -18.22 4.35
C TRP A 174 13.19 -19.73 4.55
N SER A 175 13.59 -20.19 5.74
CA SER A 175 13.62 -21.60 6.06
C SER A 175 13.55 -21.81 7.56
N PRO A 176 12.92 -22.91 8.02
CA PRO A 176 13.20 -23.50 9.33
C PRO A 176 14.69 -23.85 9.51
N PRO A 177 15.17 -24.03 10.75
CA PRO A 177 16.50 -24.62 10.99
C PRO A 177 16.72 -25.92 10.21
N GLY A 178 17.94 -26.15 9.73
CA GLY A 178 18.25 -27.30 8.87
C GLY A 178 17.94 -28.65 9.50
N TRP A 179 18.08 -28.78 10.83
CA TRP A 179 17.74 -30.01 11.55
C TRP A 179 16.23 -30.31 11.59
N MET A 180 15.39 -29.32 11.25
CA MET A 180 13.94 -29.50 11.08
C MET A 180 13.54 -29.96 9.67
N LYS A 181 14.47 -30.01 8.73
CA LYS A 181 14.22 -30.16 7.30
C LYS A 181 14.54 -31.57 6.82
N ASP A 182 13.80 -32.06 5.82
CA ASP A 182 14.06 -33.37 5.19
C ASP A 182 15.43 -33.44 4.49
N SER A 183 15.89 -32.31 3.96
CA SER A 183 17.21 -32.12 3.34
C SER A 183 18.35 -32.08 4.37
N GLY A 184 18.06 -31.91 5.66
CA GLY A 184 19.05 -31.62 6.70
C GLY A 184 19.74 -30.26 6.56
N SER A 185 19.26 -29.42 5.62
CA SER A 185 19.82 -28.11 5.29
C SER A 185 18.70 -27.05 5.29
N MET A 186 19.08 -25.80 5.53
CA MET A 186 18.16 -24.67 5.30
C MET A 186 17.88 -24.46 3.81
N ASN A 187 18.79 -24.87 2.93
CA ASN A 187 18.61 -24.75 1.50
C ASN A 187 17.76 -25.90 0.96
N GLY A 188 16.66 -25.56 0.29
CA GLY A 188 15.73 -26.52 -0.30
C GLY A 188 15.03 -27.43 0.73
N GLY A 189 14.22 -28.34 0.20
CA GLY A 189 13.50 -29.35 0.97
C GLY A 189 12.25 -28.84 1.68
N SER A 190 11.69 -29.68 2.53
CA SER A 190 10.40 -29.48 3.22
C SER A 190 10.58 -29.57 4.74
N LEU A 191 9.67 -28.94 5.48
CA LEU A 191 9.58 -29.12 6.93
C LEU A 191 9.14 -30.55 7.25
N GLN A 192 9.90 -31.29 8.06
CA GLN A 192 9.48 -32.64 8.46
C GLN A 192 8.25 -32.59 9.36
N SER A 193 7.28 -33.47 9.11
CA SER A 193 5.99 -33.50 9.84
C SER A 193 6.15 -33.56 11.36
N LYS A 194 7.19 -34.26 11.86
CA LYS A 194 7.47 -34.38 13.30
C LYS A 194 7.83 -33.06 13.99
N TYR A 195 8.22 -32.04 13.23
CA TYR A 195 8.63 -30.73 13.74
C TYR A 195 7.57 -29.63 13.53
N VAL A 196 6.49 -29.93 12.80
CA VAL A 196 5.34 -29.02 12.66
C VAL A 196 4.83 -28.51 14.02
N PRO A 197 4.70 -29.33 15.08
CA PRO A 197 4.27 -28.84 16.39
C PRO A 197 5.27 -27.91 17.09
N ALA A 198 6.57 -28.02 16.78
CA ALA A 198 7.63 -27.23 17.43
C ALA A 198 7.85 -25.88 16.72
N TYR A 199 7.74 -25.85 15.39
CA TYR A 199 8.06 -24.66 14.59
C TYR A 199 7.33 -23.35 15.00
N PRO A 200 6.04 -23.36 15.42
CA PRO A 200 5.39 -22.17 15.96
C PRO A 200 6.13 -21.52 17.14
N THR A 201 6.81 -22.31 17.97
CA THR A 201 7.62 -21.79 19.10
C THR A 201 8.86 -21.07 18.60
N TYR A 202 9.50 -21.55 17.53
CA TYR A 202 10.61 -20.85 16.87
C TYR A 202 10.18 -19.46 16.37
N LEU A 203 9.02 -19.39 15.69
CA LEU A 203 8.45 -18.14 15.19
C LEU A 203 8.08 -17.17 16.31
N LEU A 204 7.46 -17.66 17.40
CA LEU A 204 7.21 -16.85 18.60
C LEU A 204 8.52 -16.29 19.18
N LYS A 205 9.56 -17.13 19.33
CA LYS A 205 10.86 -16.70 19.85
C LYS A 205 11.53 -15.68 18.94
N ALA A 206 11.33 -15.75 17.63
CA ALA A 206 11.76 -14.70 16.72
C ALA A 206 11.07 -13.37 17.03
N VAL A 207 9.73 -13.34 17.16
CA VAL A 207 8.99 -12.11 17.54
C VAL A 207 9.52 -11.54 18.87
N GLN A 208 9.63 -12.36 19.90
CA GLN A 208 10.14 -11.95 21.21
C GLN A 208 11.62 -11.51 21.15
N GLY A 209 12.43 -12.17 20.34
CA GLY A 209 13.83 -11.85 20.11
C GLY A 209 13.98 -10.45 19.51
N PHE A 210 13.27 -10.14 18.43
CA PHE A 210 13.27 -8.79 17.85
C PHE A 210 12.77 -7.73 18.85
N GLN A 211 11.74 -8.04 19.66
CA GLN A 211 11.28 -7.14 20.72
C GLN A 211 12.34 -6.91 21.81
N SER A 212 13.12 -7.93 22.18
CA SER A 212 14.24 -7.80 23.13
C SER A 212 15.35 -6.88 22.60
N GLN A 213 15.46 -6.75 21.28
CA GLN A 213 16.35 -5.80 20.61
C GLN A 213 15.73 -4.40 20.47
N GLY A 214 14.55 -4.19 21.05
CA GLY A 214 13.80 -2.93 21.01
C GLY A 214 13.01 -2.73 19.71
N ILE A 215 12.86 -3.75 18.86
CA ILE A 215 12.13 -3.67 17.59
C ILE A 215 10.72 -4.26 17.76
N ALA A 216 9.70 -3.41 17.73
CA ALA A 216 8.32 -3.85 17.75
C ALA A 216 7.94 -4.48 16.40
N ILE A 217 7.30 -5.66 16.44
CA ILE A 217 6.87 -6.39 15.26
C ILE A 217 5.42 -6.04 14.93
N TYR A 218 5.20 -5.59 13.69
CA TYR A 218 3.86 -5.34 13.15
C TYR A 218 3.23 -6.63 12.60
N ALA A 219 4.01 -7.43 11.88
CA ALA A 219 3.57 -8.67 11.25
C ALA A 219 4.66 -9.74 11.27
N ILE A 220 4.24 -11.00 11.27
CA ILE A 220 5.08 -12.17 11.02
C ILE A 220 4.40 -13.04 9.96
N SER A 221 5.19 -13.57 9.03
CA SER A 221 4.74 -14.63 8.12
C SER A 221 5.31 -15.98 8.49
N ILE A 222 4.63 -17.04 8.05
CA ILE A 222 5.03 -18.42 8.38
C ILE A 222 6.26 -18.87 7.60
N GLN A 223 6.27 -18.59 6.29
CA GLN A 223 7.30 -19.07 5.38
C GLN A 223 7.32 -18.19 4.14
N ASN A 224 8.51 -17.76 3.71
CA ASN A 224 8.69 -17.12 2.40
C ASN A 224 8.48 -18.14 1.28
N GLU A 225 7.62 -17.85 0.31
CA GLU A 225 7.41 -18.66 -0.90
C GLU A 225 7.27 -20.17 -0.60
N PRO A 226 6.23 -20.59 0.13
CA PRO A 226 6.06 -21.96 0.63
C PRO A 226 5.88 -23.02 -0.48
N GLN A 227 5.85 -22.63 -1.76
CA GLN A 227 5.86 -23.56 -2.89
C GLN A 227 7.22 -23.58 -3.61
N ASN A 228 8.18 -22.74 -3.21
CA ASN A 228 9.52 -22.69 -3.78
C ASN A 228 10.44 -23.72 -3.10
N ASN A 229 11.21 -24.44 -3.91
CA ASN A 229 12.22 -25.42 -3.47
C ASN A 229 13.51 -25.21 -4.26
N ASN A 230 14.41 -24.39 -3.72
CA ASN A 230 15.71 -24.13 -4.33
C ASN A 230 16.84 -24.62 -3.41
N PRO A 231 17.69 -25.56 -3.85
CA PRO A 231 18.75 -26.12 -3.01
C PRO A 231 19.99 -25.21 -2.89
N THR A 232 20.02 -24.05 -3.56
CA THR A 232 21.18 -23.13 -3.53
C THR A 232 21.07 -22.03 -2.47
N TYR A 233 19.88 -21.83 -1.90
CA TYR A 233 19.64 -20.84 -0.84
C TYR A 233 18.46 -21.25 0.06
N PRO A 234 18.27 -20.60 1.23
CA PRO A 234 17.18 -20.89 2.15
C PRO A 234 15.81 -20.90 1.48
N THR A 235 15.14 -22.05 1.47
CA THR A 235 13.75 -22.21 1.01
C THR A 235 13.09 -23.33 1.78
N CYS A 236 11.76 -23.32 1.89
CA CYS A 236 11.02 -24.43 2.46
C CYS A 236 9.65 -24.59 1.85
N THR A 237 9.38 -25.79 1.35
CA THR A 237 8.04 -26.16 0.91
C THR A 237 7.14 -26.46 2.10
N MET A 238 5.89 -25.99 2.03
CA MET A 238 4.80 -26.29 2.96
C MET A 238 3.49 -26.37 2.18
N SER A 239 2.64 -27.36 2.48
CA SER A 239 1.27 -27.36 1.97
C SER A 239 0.40 -26.35 2.76
N PRO A 240 -0.74 -25.88 2.20
CA PRO A 240 -1.66 -24.99 2.90
C PRO A 240 -2.07 -25.54 4.28
N ALA A 241 -2.35 -26.84 4.37
CA ALA A 241 -2.73 -27.50 5.62
C ALA A 241 -1.60 -27.47 6.68
N VAL A 242 -0.34 -27.61 6.27
CA VAL A 242 0.81 -27.50 7.19
C VAL A 242 0.98 -26.05 7.65
N GLU A 243 0.90 -25.08 6.73
CA GLU A 243 0.94 -23.66 7.08
C GLU A 243 -0.21 -23.27 8.01
N ALA A 244 -1.42 -23.81 7.78
CA ALA A 244 -2.60 -23.60 8.61
C ALA A 244 -2.38 -24.08 10.07
N LEU A 245 -1.85 -25.29 10.25
CA LEU A 245 -1.54 -25.85 11.57
C LEU A 245 -0.50 -24.99 12.31
N ILE A 246 0.55 -24.56 11.60
CA ILE A 246 1.60 -23.72 12.17
C ILE A 246 1.03 -22.35 12.55
N GLY A 247 0.25 -21.73 11.67
CA GLY A 247 -0.38 -20.43 11.88
C GLY A 247 -1.36 -20.42 13.05
N ALA A 248 -2.18 -21.47 13.19
CA ALA A 248 -3.11 -21.62 14.31
C ALA A 248 -2.40 -21.77 15.66
N ALA A 249 -1.36 -22.59 15.71
CA ALA A 249 -0.53 -22.73 16.89
C ALA A 249 0.22 -21.43 17.22
N LEU A 250 0.80 -20.76 16.20
CA LEU A 250 1.49 -19.48 16.38
C LEU A 250 0.54 -18.40 16.89
N ARG A 251 -0.68 -18.28 16.34
CA ARG A 251 -1.69 -17.35 16.84
C ARG A 251 -1.99 -17.59 18.31
N THR A 252 -2.19 -18.85 18.70
CA THR A 252 -2.43 -19.21 20.11
C THR A 252 -1.27 -18.77 20.98
N LEU A 253 -0.03 -19.08 20.57
CA LEU A 253 1.19 -18.69 21.27
C LEU A 253 1.34 -17.17 21.39
N LEU A 254 1.09 -16.40 20.33
CA LEU A 254 1.13 -14.95 20.37
C LEU A 254 0.10 -14.39 21.36
N ASN A 255 -1.13 -14.89 21.33
CA ASN A 255 -2.20 -14.40 22.19
C ASN A 255 -1.88 -14.61 23.68
N ILE A 256 -1.43 -15.82 24.08
CA ILE A 256 -1.11 -16.11 25.49
C ILE A 256 0.14 -15.38 25.98
N ASN A 257 0.99 -14.89 25.07
CA ASN A 257 2.17 -14.07 25.38
C ASN A 257 1.91 -12.55 25.26
N GLY A 258 0.65 -12.11 25.15
CA GLY A 258 0.31 -10.69 25.07
C GLY A 258 0.65 -10.01 23.73
N LEU A 259 0.85 -10.80 22.68
CA LEU A 259 1.25 -10.35 21.33
C LEU A 259 0.10 -10.46 20.32
N SER A 260 -1.15 -10.39 20.79
CA SER A 260 -2.34 -10.57 19.94
C SER A 260 -2.45 -9.55 18.81
N THR A 261 -1.83 -8.37 18.94
CA THR A 261 -1.80 -7.32 17.91
C THR A 261 -0.84 -7.62 16.75
N VAL A 262 0.06 -8.58 16.90
CA VAL A 262 0.95 -9.01 15.80
C VAL A 262 0.10 -9.72 14.75
N ARG A 263 0.21 -9.25 13.50
CA ARG A 263 -0.48 -9.87 12.38
C ARG A 263 0.25 -11.14 11.97
N VAL A 264 -0.50 -12.22 11.79
CA VAL A 264 0.02 -13.45 11.19
C VAL A 264 -0.44 -13.44 9.74
N ILE A 265 0.52 -13.46 8.82
CA ILE A 265 0.30 -13.36 7.38
C ILE A 265 0.71 -14.69 6.73
N GLY A 266 -0.12 -15.17 5.81
CA GLY A 266 0.11 -16.43 5.12
C GLY A 266 0.46 -16.28 3.65
N TYR A 267 0.73 -17.42 3.00
CA TYR A 267 0.99 -17.59 1.58
C TYR A 267 2.30 -16.99 1.05
N GLU A 268 2.55 -15.69 1.18
CA GLU A 268 3.83 -15.02 0.81
C GLU A 268 4.45 -15.52 -0.52
N HIS A 269 3.64 -15.57 -1.58
CA HIS A 269 4.07 -16.08 -2.88
C HIS A 269 3.29 -15.45 -4.05
N ASN A 270 3.42 -15.99 -5.25
CA ASN A 270 3.07 -15.29 -6.48
C ASN A 270 1.56 -15.11 -6.74
N TRP A 271 1.20 -14.20 -7.64
CA TRP A 271 -0.20 -13.94 -7.97
C TRP A 271 -0.88 -15.07 -8.74
N ASP A 272 -0.13 -15.92 -9.44
CA ASP A 272 -0.68 -17.00 -10.28
C ASP A 272 -1.50 -18.04 -9.52
N ASP A 273 -1.28 -18.19 -8.21
CA ASP A 273 -2.00 -19.16 -7.36
C ASP A 273 -3.01 -18.51 -6.40
N ALA A 274 -3.36 -17.23 -6.61
CA ALA A 274 -4.19 -16.46 -5.67
C ALA A 274 -5.58 -17.07 -5.38
N GLY A 275 -6.10 -17.92 -6.28
CA GLY A 275 -7.39 -18.59 -6.12
C GLY A 275 -7.30 -19.96 -5.44
N GLU A 276 -6.09 -20.49 -5.16
CA GLU A 276 -5.91 -21.85 -4.67
C GLU A 276 -5.25 -21.89 -3.28
N TYR A 277 -3.92 -21.88 -3.19
CA TYR A 277 -3.19 -22.02 -1.92
C TYR A 277 -3.70 -21.08 -0.81
N PRO A 278 -3.75 -19.74 -1.00
CA PRO A 278 -4.20 -18.84 0.05
C PRO A 278 -5.67 -19.03 0.41
N VAL A 279 -6.50 -19.50 -0.52
CA VAL A 279 -7.91 -19.82 -0.26
C VAL A 279 -8.00 -21.04 0.66
N ALA A 280 -7.34 -22.14 0.31
CA ALA A 280 -7.30 -23.35 1.13
C ALA A 280 -6.74 -23.09 2.54
N LEU A 281 -5.70 -22.25 2.64
CA LEU A 281 -5.14 -21.81 3.92
C LEU A 281 -6.19 -21.10 4.80
N MET A 282 -6.99 -20.20 4.21
CA MET A 282 -8.01 -19.47 4.96
C MET A 282 -9.23 -20.33 5.31
N GLU A 283 -9.56 -21.34 4.50
CA GLU A 283 -10.59 -22.33 4.84
C GLU A 283 -10.19 -23.16 6.07
N ASP A 284 -8.93 -23.60 6.14
CA ASP A 284 -8.43 -24.43 7.23
C ASP A 284 -8.22 -23.65 8.55
N ALA A 285 -7.66 -22.44 8.47
CA ALA A 285 -7.23 -21.71 9.67
C ALA A 285 -7.45 -20.20 9.61
N GLY A 286 -8.44 -19.72 8.85
CA GLY A 286 -8.67 -18.29 8.60
C GLY A 286 -8.67 -17.41 9.85
N ASN A 287 -9.24 -17.85 10.99
CA ASN A 287 -9.25 -17.07 12.24
C ASN A 287 -7.86 -16.77 12.83
N SER A 288 -6.85 -17.53 12.41
CA SER A 288 -5.47 -17.40 12.88
C SER A 288 -4.70 -16.29 12.16
N PHE A 289 -5.10 -16.01 10.91
CA PHE A 289 -4.43 -15.10 9.99
C PHE A 289 -5.19 -13.77 9.86
N ALA A 290 -4.42 -12.67 9.84
CA ALA A 290 -4.96 -11.37 9.47
C ALA A 290 -5.25 -11.30 7.96
N GLY A 291 -4.45 -12.02 7.15
CA GLY A 291 -4.51 -11.97 5.70
C GLY A 291 -3.42 -12.79 5.03
N VAL A 292 -3.22 -12.53 3.75
CA VAL A 292 -2.18 -13.14 2.90
C VAL A 292 -1.28 -12.09 2.28
N ALA A 293 -0.13 -12.52 1.78
CA ALA A 293 0.76 -11.67 1.01
C ALA A 293 1.08 -12.24 -0.37
N PHE A 294 1.24 -11.35 -1.36
CA PHE A 294 1.55 -11.68 -2.74
C PHE A 294 2.88 -11.08 -3.22
N HIS A 295 3.53 -11.81 -4.13
CA HIS A 295 4.75 -11.44 -4.85
C HIS A 295 4.46 -11.28 -6.35
N CYS A 296 5.36 -10.58 -7.06
CA CYS A 296 5.15 -10.20 -8.46
C CYS A 296 5.78 -11.14 -9.51
N TYR A 297 6.41 -12.25 -9.10
CA TYR A 297 7.28 -13.01 -10.01
C TYR A 297 6.52 -13.89 -11.00
N ALA A 298 5.26 -14.21 -10.72
CA ALA A 298 4.38 -14.92 -11.63
C ALA A 298 2.92 -14.47 -11.45
N GLY A 299 2.13 -14.61 -12.52
CA GLY A 299 0.74 -14.17 -12.56
C GLY A 299 0.56 -12.67 -12.83
N ALA A 300 -0.66 -12.18 -12.62
CA ALA A 300 -1.03 -10.78 -12.80
C ALA A 300 -1.67 -10.22 -11.53
N VAL A 301 -1.52 -8.91 -11.29
CA VAL A 301 -2.04 -8.26 -10.08
C VAL A 301 -3.54 -8.50 -9.85
N SER A 302 -4.34 -8.59 -10.91
CA SER A 302 -5.78 -8.85 -10.83
C SER A 302 -6.13 -10.23 -10.27
N ASN A 303 -5.19 -11.19 -10.27
CA ASN A 303 -5.46 -12.52 -9.74
C ASN A 303 -5.80 -12.47 -8.24
N GLN A 304 -5.26 -11.52 -7.48
CA GLN A 304 -5.56 -11.40 -6.04
C GLN A 304 -7.04 -11.05 -5.76
N ASP A 305 -7.81 -10.62 -6.76
CA ASP A 305 -9.27 -10.45 -6.65
C ASP A 305 -9.96 -11.79 -6.36
N SER A 306 -9.43 -12.91 -6.86
CA SER A 306 -9.98 -14.24 -6.57
C SER A 306 -9.96 -14.54 -5.06
N PHE A 307 -8.82 -14.27 -4.40
CA PHE A 307 -8.71 -14.36 -2.95
C PHE A 307 -9.65 -13.37 -2.24
N HIS A 308 -9.66 -12.11 -2.68
CA HIS A 308 -10.51 -11.08 -2.07
C HIS A 308 -11.99 -11.44 -2.14
N ASN A 309 -12.46 -11.96 -3.26
CA ASN A 309 -13.86 -12.35 -3.45
C ASN A 309 -14.25 -13.52 -2.53
N SER A 310 -13.33 -14.45 -2.27
CA SER A 310 -13.54 -15.55 -1.32
C SER A 310 -13.50 -15.08 0.14
N PHE A 311 -12.62 -14.11 0.45
CA PHE A 311 -12.37 -13.63 1.81
C PHE A 311 -12.31 -12.10 1.92
N PRO A 312 -13.44 -11.37 1.72
CA PRO A 312 -13.43 -9.91 1.56
C PRO A 312 -13.02 -9.14 2.82
N THR A 313 -13.07 -9.77 3.99
CA THR A 313 -12.64 -9.18 5.26
C THR A 313 -11.17 -9.43 5.59
N LYS A 314 -10.48 -10.27 4.80
CA LYS A 314 -9.06 -10.57 5.02
C LYS A 314 -8.18 -9.51 4.39
N GLU A 315 -7.07 -9.23 5.06
CA GLU A 315 -6.08 -8.30 4.55
C GLU A 315 -5.33 -8.92 3.37
N ILE A 316 -4.95 -8.09 2.40
CA ILE A 316 -4.01 -8.46 1.34
C ILE A 316 -2.79 -7.56 1.46
N TYR A 317 -1.61 -8.15 1.41
CA TYR A 317 -0.35 -7.43 1.37
C TYR A 317 0.35 -7.72 0.04
N PHE A 318 0.97 -6.72 -0.55
CA PHE A 318 2.00 -6.96 -1.56
C PHE A 318 3.35 -6.79 -0.86
N SER A 319 4.09 -7.89 -0.72
CA SER A 319 5.24 -7.97 0.18
C SER A 319 6.59 -8.08 -0.52
N GLU A 320 6.61 -8.40 -1.82
CA GLU A 320 7.88 -8.56 -2.53
C GLU A 320 7.78 -8.42 -4.05
N CYS A 321 8.77 -7.74 -4.61
CA CYS A 321 9.09 -7.73 -6.03
C CYS A 321 10.53 -7.28 -6.22
N ALA A 322 11.20 -7.73 -7.28
CA ALA A 322 12.56 -7.33 -7.56
C ALA A 322 12.65 -6.50 -8.85
N GLY A 323 13.45 -5.44 -8.80
CA GLY A 323 13.93 -4.77 -10.00
C GLY A 323 14.94 -5.63 -10.75
N THR A 324 15.10 -5.40 -12.05
CA THR A 324 16.12 -6.08 -12.87
C THR A 324 17.23 -5.11 -13.21
N VAL A 325 18.49 -5.43 -12.93
CA VAL A 325 19.61 -4.55 -13.32
C VAL A 325 19.64 -4.38 -14.85
N GLY A 326 19.81 -3.14 -15.31
CA GLY A 326 19.91 -2.82 -16.74
C GLY A 326 18.59 -2.71 -17.51
N SER A 327 17.44 -2.92 -16.87
CA SER A 327 16.13 -2.66 -17.49
C SER A 327 15.88 -1.16 -17.71
N ASP A 328 14.96 -0.86 -18.64
CA ASP A 328 14.63 0.52 -19.01
C ASP A 328 13.91 1.28 -17.89
N TRP A 329 14.32 2.54 -17.69
CA TRP A 329 13.81 3.40 -16.63
C TRP A 329 12.31 3.65 -16.71
N TRP A 330 11.82 4.03 -17.89
CA TRP A 330 10.44 4.48 -18.01
C TRP A 330 9.48 3.31 -18.13
N SER A 331 9.88 2.24 -18.82
CA SER A 331 9.12 1.00 -18.92
C SER A 331 8.85 0.39 -17.54
N ASP A 332 9.86 0.36 -16.67
CA ASP A 332 9.71 -0.15 -15.32
C ASP A 332 8.84 0.75 -14.44
N ILE A 333 9.00 2.09 -14.50
CA ILE A 333 8.12 2.99 -13.74
C ILE A 333 6.67 2.78 -14.16
N LYS A 334 6.39 2.66 -15.47
CA LYS A 334 5.04 2.36 -15.95
C LYS A 334 4.50 1.09 -15.36
N TRP A 335 5.29 0.02 -15.38
CA TRP A 335 4.89 -1.27 -14.85
C TRP A 335 4.70 -1.23 -13.32
N TYR A 336 5.59 -0.58 -12.57
CA TYR A 336 5.47 -0.45 -11.11
C TYR A 336 4.25 0.36 -10.69
N MET A 337 3.98 1.49 -11.35
CA MET A 337 2.79 2.27 -11.05
C MET A 337 1.52 1.47 -11.38
N ASP A 338 1.47 0.85 -12.55
CA ASP A 338 0.27 0.16 -13.03
C ASP A 338 -0.05 -1.12 -12.25
N ASN A 339 0.97 -1.87 -11.83
CA ASN A 339 0.81 -3.17 -11.17
C ASN A 339 1.03 -3.11 -9.65
N LEU A 340 1.99 -2.32 -9.16
CA LEU A 340 2.39 -2.37 -7.75
C LEU A 340 1.80 -1.22 -6.94
N TRP A 341 2.11 0.02 -7.30
CA TRP A 341 1.85 1.17 -6.43
C TRP A 341 0.41 1.70 -6.51
N ILE A 342 -0.20 1.66 -7.69
CA ILE A 342 -1.64 1.89 -7.88
C ILE A 342 -2.33 0.52 -8.00
N GLY A 343 -1.91 -0.32 -8.96
CA GLY A 343 -2.57 -1.59 -9.28
C GLY A 343 -2.90 -2.47 -8.10
N SER A 344 -1.90 -2.87 -7.30
CA SER A 344 -2.14 -3.78 -6.18
C SER A 344 -3.11 -3.21 -5.16
N LEU A 345 -3.09 -1.90 -4.94
CA LEU A 345 -4.02 -1.22 -4.02
C LEU A 345 -5.44 -1.17 -4.62
N GLU A 346 -5.59 -1.08 -5.93
CA GLU A 346 -6.90 -1.21 -6.55
C GLU A 346 -7.50 -2.59 -6.38
N HIS A 347 -6.64 -3.61 -6.40
CA HIS A 347 -6.97 -4.99 -6.13
C HIS A 347 -6.92 -5.33 -4.62
N ASN A 348 -7.17 -4.35 -3.75
CA ASN A 348 -7.35 -4.52 -2.29
C ASN A 348 -6.08 -4.77 -1.45
N ALA A 349 -4.87 -4.71 -2.03
CA ALA A 349 -3.65 -4.77 -1.23
C ALA A 349 -3.51 -3.54 -0.31
N LYS A 350 -2.84 -3.71 0.82
CA LYS A 350 -2.60 -2.67 1.83
C LYS A 350 -1.16 -2.14 1.78
N SER A 351 -0.27 -2.74 1.01
CA SER A 351 1.15 -2.37 1.00
C SER A 351 1.72 -2.44 -0.40
N GLY A 352 2.90 -1.84 -0.57
CA GLY A 352 3.76 -2.05 -1.73
C GLY A 352 5.22 -2.14 -1.28
N LEU A 353 5.82 -3.33 -1.35
CA LEU A 353 7.19 -3.58 -0.91
C LEU A 353 8.06 -4.13 -2.06
N MET A 354 9.24 -3.54 -2.25
CA MET A 354 10.30 -4.13 -3.06
C MET A 354 11.16 -5.09 -2.24
N TRP A 355 11.95 -5.93 -2.92
CA TRP A 355 12.88 -6.85 -2.31
C TRP A 355 14.06 -6.10 -1.66
N ASN A 356 15.23 -6.03 -2.27
CA ASN A 356 16.37 -5.37 -1.61
C ASN A 356 16.22 -3.85 -1.53
N MET A 357 16.36 -3.31 -0.32
CA MET A 357 16.41 -1.87 -0.10
C MET A 357 17.74 -1.25 -0.56
N ALA A 358 18.85 -1.94 -0.31
CA ALA A 358 20.17 -1.47 -0.70
C ALA A 358 21.04 -2.63 -1.20
N ALA A 359 21.85 -2.36 -2.21
CA ALA A 359 22.90 -3.28 -2.66
C ALA A 359 24.03 -2.47 -3.31
N ASP A 360 25.15 -3.13 -3.62
CA ASP A 360 26.14 -2.53 -4.51
C ASP A 360 25.65 -2.52 -5.98
N ALA A 361 26.46 -1.97 -6.89
CA ALA A 361 26.13 -1.85 -8.31
C ALA A 361 25.88 -3.19 -9.02
N ASN A 362 26.32 -4.32 -8.44
CA ASN A 362 26.11 -5.66 -8.98
C ASN A 362 24.97 -6.41 -8.28
N GLY A 363 24.26 -5.78 -7.34
CA GLY A 363 23.22 -6.43 -6.55
C GLY A 363 23.78 -7.38 -5.49
N ASN A 364 24.95 -7.08 -4.93
CA ASN A 364 25.65 -7.88 -3.90
C ASN A 364 25.65 -7.18 -2.52
N PRO A 365 26.04 -7.91 -1.45
CA PRO A 365 26.38 -9.33 -1.39
C PRO A 365 25.17 -10.25 -1.48
N LYS A 366 25.41 -11.48 -1.92
CA LYS A 366 24.44 -12.57 -1.90
C LYS A 366 25.02 -13.75 -1.12
N LEU A 367 24.16 -14.70 -0.76
CA LEU A 367 24.60 -15.95 -0.15
C LEU A 367 25.57 -16.68 -1.08
N PRO A 368 26.77 -17.07 -0.61
CA PRO A 368 27.73 -17.77 -1.47
C PRO A 368 27.11 -19.02 -2.11
N GLY A 369 27.20 -19.11 -3.44
CA GLY A 369 26.67 -20.23 -4.21
C GLY A 369 25.19 -20.15 -4.59
N THR A 370 24.46 -19.11 -4.15
CA THR A 370 23.06 -18.90 -4.57
C THR A 370 22.93 -18.64 -6.06
N ASN A 371 21.89 -19.21 -6.68
CA ASN A 371 21.47 -18.83 -8.02
C ASN A 371 20.35 -17.77 -8.02
N SER A 372 19.96 -17.26 -6.84
CA SER A 372 18.92 -16.24 -6.72
C SER A 372 19.31 -14.95 -7.44
N CYS A 373 18.29 -14.29 -7.99
CA CYS A 373 18.48 -13.09 -8.79
C CYS A 373 19.56 -13.32 -9.87
N GLY A 374 19.46 -14.44 -10.59
CA GLY A 374 20.38 -14.82 -11.65
C GLY A 374 20.34 -13.84 -12.85
N GLY A 375 21.15 -14.11 -13.87
CA GLY A 375 21.22 -13.23 -15.04
C GLY A 375 21.78 -11.85 -14.70
N ALA A 376 21.02 -10.80 -14.98
CA ALA A 376 21.46 -9.42 -14.76
C ALA A 376 21.57 -9.02 -13.28
N GLY A 377 20.91 -9.74 -12.37
CA GLY A 377 20.85 -9.38 -10.96
C GLY A 377 19.60 -8.60 -10.58
N CYS A 378 19.30 -8.58 -9.28
CA CYS A 378 18.19 -7.80 -8.74
C CYS A 378 18.66 -6.39 -8.38
N ARG A 379 17.98 -5.38 -8.92
CA ARG A 379 18.26 -3.98 -8.65
C ARG A 379 17.58 -3.57 -7.31
N PRO A 380 18.32 -2.94 -6.38
CA PRO A 380 17.75 -2.47 -5.11
C PRO A 380 17.02 -1.13 -5.27
N LEU A 381 16.33 -0.66 -4.22
CA LEU A 381 15.86 0.73 -4.16
C LEU A 381 17.03 1.73 -4.23
N VAL A 382 18.17 1.39 -3.62
CA VAL A 382 19.39 2.21 -3.57
C VAL A 382 20.62 1.40 -3.95
N THR A 383 21.36 1.89 -4.93
CA THR A 383 22.70 1.40 -5.24
C THR A 383 23.73 2.22 -4.46
N VAL A 384 24.57 1.57 -3.67
CA VAL A 384 25.66 2.22 -2.91
C VAL A 384 27.01 1.86 -3.52
N ASN A 385 27.84 2.88 -3.75
CA ASN A 385 29.16 2.72 -4.33
C ASN A 385 30.25 2.60 -3.25
N GLY A 386 31.38 1.99 -3.60
CA GLY A 386 32.49 1.77 -2.66
C GLY A 386 33.15 3.05 -2.12
N ASP A 387 32.98 4.18 -2.81
CA ASP A 387 33.45 5.51 -2.38
C ASP A 387 32.51 6.22 -1.39
N GLY A 388 31.39 5.58 -1.02
CA GLY A 388 30.37 6.16 -0.15
C GLY A 388 29.40 7.11 -0.86
N SER A 389 29.41 7.19 -2.19
CA SER A 389 28.31 7.77 -2.97
C SER A 389 27.17 6.76 -3.17
N TYR A 390 26.00 7.22 -3.58
CA TYR A 390 24.83 6.36 -3.83
C TYR A 390 23.95 6.91 -4.95
N THR A 391 23.13 6.03 -5.53
CA THR A 391 22.11 6.35 -6.53
C THR A 391 20.79 5.69 -6.14
N LEU A 392 19.71 6.46 -6.12
CA LEU A 392 18.35 5.94 -5.99
C LEU A 392 17.88 5.42 -7.36
N ASN A 393 17.22 4.27 -7.39
CA ASN A 393 16.76 3.62 -8.63
C ASN A 393 15.28 3.92 -8.92
N GLN A 394 14.80 3.51 -10.10
CA GLN A 394 13.43 3.74 -10.56
C GLN A 394 12.34 3.20 -9.61
N GLU A 395 12.64 2.12 -8.90
CA GLU A 395 11.80 1.56 -7.85
C GLU A 395 11.54 2.58 -6.75
N PHE A 396 12.60 3.26 -6.29
CA PHE A 396 12.47 4.30 -5.27
C PHE A 396 11.63 5.47 -5.77
N TYR A 397 11.95 6.03 -6.94
CA TYR A 397 11.30 7.27 -7.38
C TYR A 397 9.83 7.10 -7.73
N SER A 398 9.42 5.93 -8.22
CA SER A 398 8.01 5.60 -8.43
C SER A 398 7.29 5.34 -7.10
N MET A 399 7.90 4.57 -6.19
CA MET A 399 7.32 4.26 -4.88
C MET A 399 7.22 5.48 -3.96
N ALA A 400 8.19 6.40 -4.02
CA ALA A 400 8.22 7.62 -3.22
C ALA A 400 6.98 8.48 -3.44
N GLN A 401 6.48 8.53 -4.69
CA GLN A 401 5.24 9.22 -5.05
C GLN A 401 4.04 8.61 -4.31
N ALA A 402 3.89 7.29 -4.37
CA ALA A 402 2.81 6.57 -3.70
C ALA A 402 2.89 6.65 -2.16
N SER A 403 4.10 6.53 -1.62
CA SER A 403 4.36 6.65 -0.18
C SER A 403 3.99 8.04 0.36
N LYS A 404 4.42 9.11 -0.34
CA LYS A 404 4.13 10.48 0.08
C LYS A 404 2.63 10.76 0.16
N ALA A 405 1.83 10.16 -0.72
CA ALA A 405 0.39 10.35 -0.77
C ALA A 405 -0.38 9.82 0.45
N ILE A 406 0.23 8.97 1.29
CA ILE A 406 -0.46 8.27 2.39
C ILE A 406 0.08 8.60 3.78
N ILE A 407 1.07 9.49 3.89
CA ILE A 407 1.72 9.83 5.16
C ILE A 407 0.71 10.54 6.10
N PRO A 408 0.61 10.12 7.37
CA PRO A 408 -0.20 10.82 8.37
C PRO A 408 0.30 12.24 8.61
N ILE A 409 -0.62 13.18 8.75
CA ILE A 409 -0.30 14.59 9.03
C ILE A 409 -0.04 14.79 10.52
N ASP A 410 -0.91 14.20 11.34
CA ASP A 410 -0.83 14.30 12.79
C ASP A 410 0.09 13.20 13.33
N PRO A 411 0.88 13.48 14.39
CA PRO A 411 1.52 12.43 15.16
C PRO A 411 0.48 11.40 15.62
N ALA A 412 0.73 10.12 15.34
CA ALA A 412 -0.21 9.01 15.58
C ALA A 412 -1.55 9.09 14.81
N GLY A 413 -1.67 9.94 13.80
CA GLY A 413 -2.80 9.97 12.89
C GLY A 413 -2.88 8.73 12.00
N PRO A 414 -4.04 8.47 11.38
CA PRO A 414 -4.20 7.36 10.45
C PRO A 414 -3.41 7.62 9.16
N PHE A 415 -2.92 6.54 8.57
CA PHE A 415 -2.39 6.56 7.20
C PHE A 415 -3.53 6.74 6.18
N GLY A 416 -3.17 7.09 4.95
CA GLY A 416 -4.13 7.28 3.87
C GLY A 416 -5.05 6.07 3.67
N GLN A 417 -6.33 6.35 3.51
CA GLN A 417 -7.35 5.39 3.11
C GLN A 417 -7.67 5.59 1.64
N ARG A 418 -7.68 4.50 0.85
CA ARG A 418 -8.03 4.57 -0.56
C ARG A 418 -9.49 5.01 -0.73
N ILE A 419 -9.75 5.89 -1.68
CA ILE A 419 -11.09 6.36 -2.07
C ILE A 419 -11.34 6.07 -3.54
N SER A 420 -12.61 6.13 -3.96
CA SER A 420 -12.98 5.92 -5.35
C SER A 420 -12.47 7.05 -6.24
N VAL A 421 -11.93 6.67 -7.40
CA VAL A 421 -11.51 7.57 -8.48
C VAL A 421 -11.89 6.98 -9.83
N SER A 422 -12.32 7.84 -10.75
CA SER A 422 -12.51 7.49 -12.16
C SER A 422 -11.87 8.54 -13.07
N VAL A 423 -11.45 8.12 -14.26
CA VAL A 423 -10.88 9.02 -15.28
C VAL A 423 -11.76 9.02 -16.53
N GLY A 424 -12.29 10.19 -16.88
CA GLY A 424 -13.06 10.45 -18.09
C GLY A 424 -12.32 11.37 -19.08
N GLY A 425 -13.04 11.78 -20.13
CA GLY A 425 -12.53 12.66 -21.18
C GLY A 425 -11.75 11.95 -22.29
N PRO A 426 -11.41 12.65 -23.39
CA PRO A 426 -10.80 12.06 -24.58
C PRO A 426 -9.43 11.41 -24.36
N LEU A 427 -8.66 11.86 -23.36
CA LEU A 427 -7.35 11.33 -22.99
C LEU A 427 -7.37 10.55 -21.68
N ASN A 428 -8.51 9.96 -21.29
CA ASN A 428 -8.59 9.13 -20.08
C ASN A 428 -7.56 7.99 -20.08
N TRP A 429 -7.34 7.38 -21.23
CA TRP A 429 -6.40 6.28 -21.45
C TRP A 429 -4.98 6.63 -21.08
N ALA A 430 -4.62 7.92 -21.05
CA ALA A 430 -3.27 8.38 -20.77
C ALA A 430 -2.94 8.44 -19.27
N LEU A 431 -3.95 8.41 -18.39
CA LEU A 431 -3.77 8.64 -16.97
C LEU A 431 -4.13 7.40 -16.14
N ARG A 432 -3.20 6.96 -15.30
CA ARG A 432 -3.42 6.00 -14.22
C ARG A 432 -3.44 6.74 -12.89
N VAL A 433 -4.52 6.61 -12.11
CA VAL A 433 -4.75 7.45 -10.92
C VAL A 433 -5.07 6.62 -9.69
N GLY A 434 -4.29 6.82 -8.62
CA GLY A 434 -4.65 6.43 -7.25
C GLY A 434 -5.11 7.65 -6.45
N ALA A 435 -6.08 7.47 -5.55
CA ALA A 435 -6.62 8.54 -4.72
C ALA A 435 -6.81 8.10 -3.26
N TYR A 436 -6.49 9.00 -2.33
CA TYR A 436 -6.50 8.72 -0.91
C TYR A 436 -7.04 9.88 -0.09
N VAL A 437 -7.64 9.56 1.05
CA VAL A 437 -8.02 10.52 2.08
C VAL A 437 -7.27 10.19 3.38
N ILE A 438 -6.70 11.21 4.01
CA ILE A 438 -6.03 11.11 5.31
C ILE A 438 -6.85 11.94 6.28
N THR A 439 -7.55 11.25 7.18
CA THR A 439 -8.33 11.93 8.23
C THR A 439 -7.41 12.42 9.34
N ARG A 440 -7.88 13.44 10.06
CA ARG A 440 -7.16 14.07 11.16
C ARG A 440 -7.56 13.47 12.50
N VAL A 441 -6.70 13.64 13.51
CA VAL A 441 -7.01 13.24 14.89
C VAL A 441 -8.21 14.04 15.40
N SER A 442 -8.24 15.35 15.11
CA SER A 442 -9.44 16.17 15.34
C SER A 442 -10.36 16.12 14.13
N SER A 443 -11.62 15.75 14.34
CA SER A 443 -12.64 15.76 13.27
C SER A 443 -13.01 17.17 12.79
N SER A 444 -12.59 18.22 13.50
CA SER A 444 -12.75 19.62 13.06
C SER A 444 -11.72 20.03 12.02
N ASP A 445 -10.57 19.36 11.98
CA ASP A 445 -9.49 19.70 11.08
C ASP A 445 -9.77 19.13 9.70
N TRP A 446 -9.28 19.83 8.69
CA TRP A 446 -9.46 19.42 7.31
C TRP A 446 -8.67 18.15 7.04
N SER A 447 -9.36 17.15 6.51
CA SER A 447 -8.72 15.96 5.95
C SER A 447 -7.87 16.38 4.75
N GLN A 448 -6.76 15.68 4.55
CA GLN A 448 -6.03 15.78 3.30
C GLN A 448 -6.60 14.80 2.30
N VAL A 449 -6.68 15.25 1.05
CA VAL A 449 -6.95 14.43 -0.11
C VAL A 449 -5.72 14.46 -1.00
N SER A 450 -5.28 13.29 -1.43
CA SER A 450 -4.11 13.14 -2.30
C SER A 450 -4.46 12.29 -3.51
N ILE A 451 -3.81 12.60 -4.63
CA ILE A 451 -3.81 11.73 -5.81
C ILE A 451 -2.39 11.49 -6.29
N VAL A 452 -2.17 10.30 -6.83
CA VAL A 452 -0.95 9.92 -7.53
C VAL A 452 -1.35 9.62 -8.96
N VAL A 453 -0.79 10.36 -9.90
CA VAL A 453 -1.15 10.31 -11.32
C VAL A 453 0.08 9.95 -12.12
N MET A 454 0.03 8.81 -12.80
CA MET A 454 0.97 8.52 -13.88
C MET A 454 0.35 8.97 -15.20
N ASN A 455 1.03 9.87 -15.91
CA ASN A 455 0.75 10.16 -17.32
C ASN A 455 1.75 9.38 -18.18
N TRP A 456 1.24 8.42 -18.96
CA TRP A 456 2.02 7.60 -19.88
C TRP A 456 1.71 7.87 -21.36
N ALA A 457 1.23 9.07 -21.71
CA ALA A 457 1.08 9.50 -23.10
C ALA A 457 2.45 9.73 -23.77
N ASP A 458 3.16 8.64 -24.05
CA ASP A 458 4.53 8.59 -24.58
C ASP A 458 4.61 8.03 -26.01
N GLY A 459 3.46 7.89 -26.70
CA GLY A 459 3.36 7.41 -28.08
C GLY A 459 4.02 8.34 -29.10
N GLY A 460 5.33 8.14 -29.34
CA GLY A 460 6.14 8.87 -30.33
C GLY A 460 6.66 10.22 -29.82
N ASN A 461 5.78 11.06 -29.25
CA ASN A 461 6.14 12.32 -28.61
C ASN A 461 5.49 12.42 -27.22
N PRO A 462 6.28 12.39 -26.13
CA PRO A 462 5.79 12.55 -24.77
C PRO A 462 4.97 13.82 -24.60
N THR A 463 3.66 13.67 -24.33
CA THR A 463 2.69 14.76 -24.34
C THR A 463 2.11 14.99 -22.95
N PRO A 464 2.24 16.21 -22.39
CA PRO A 464 1.55 16.56 -21.16
C PRO A 464 0.02 16.52 -21.33
N VAL A 465 -0.69 16.03 -20.31
CA VAL A 465 -2.16 15.94 -20.32
C VAL A 465 -2.73 16.96 -19.35
N THR A 466 -3.53 17.90 -19.85
CA THR A 466 -4.29 18.83 -19.01
C THR A 466 -5.56 18.15 -18.54
N ALA A 467 -5.65 17.86 -17.24
CA ALA A 467 -6.80 17.23 -16.65
C ALA A 467 -7.56 18.19 -15.72
N THR A 468 -8.87 17.99 -15.64
CA THR A 468 -9.71 18.51 -14.57
C THR A 468 -9.70 17.54 -13.40
N ILE A 469 -9.68 18.06 -12.17
CA ILE A 469 -9.74 17.28 -10.93
C ILE A 469 -11.03 17.70 -10.22
N GLU A 470 -12.04 16.84 -10.24
CA GLU A 470 -13.32 17.06 -9.58
C GLU A 470 -13.33 16.45 -8.18
N PHE A 471 -13.68 17.28 -7.20
CA PHE A 471 -13.85 16.82 -5.83
C PHE A 471 -14.89 17.66 -5.10
N ARG A 472 -15.93 16.99 -4.58
CA ARG A 472 -17.03 17.57 -3.79
C ARG A 472 -17.68 18.80 -4.43
N GLY A 473 -18.00 18.67 -5.73
CA GLY A 473 -18.71 19.71 -6.49
C GLY A 473 -17.85 20.91 -6.90
N MET A 474 -16.54 20.84 -6.69
CA MET A 474 -15.57 21.83 -7.14
C MET A 474 -14.58 21.18 -8.11
N GLN A 475 -13.92 21.98 -8.95
CA GLN A 475 -12.91 21.51 -9.89
C GLN A 475 -11.61 22.31 -9.79
N ALA A 476 -10.47 21.63 -9.95
CA ALA A 476 -9.18 22.23 -10.21
C ALA A 476 -8.66 21.78 -11.58
N LYS A 477 -7.68 22.49 -12.17
CA LYS A 477 -7.02 22.08 -13.42
C LYS A 477 -5.53 21.97 -13.22
N TYR A 478 -4.95 20.90 -13.75
CA TYR A 478 -3.50 20.68 -13.75
C TYR A 478 -3.04 20.02 -15.03
N THR A 479 -1.84 20.39 -15.50
CA THR A 479 -1.20 19.78 -16.65
C THR A 479 -0.14 18.80 -16.17
N PHE A 480 -0.45 17.51 -16.27
CA PHE A 480 0.43 16.42 -15.87
C PHE A 480 1.50 16.17 -16.95
N PRO A 481 2.79 16.39 -16.69
CA PRO A 481 3.84 15.97 -17.61
C PRO A 481 3.88 14.44 -17.68
N VAL A 482 4.47 13.90 -18.75
CA VAL A 482 4.72 12.45 -18.83
C VAL A 482 5.67 12.05 -17.70
N GLY A 483 5.26 11.06 -16.92
CA GLY A 483 5.86 10.80 -15.61
C GLY A 483 4.82 10.49 -14.55
N VAL A 484 5.26 10.55 -13.30
CA VAL A 484 4.42 10.39 -12.11
C VAL A 484 4.38 11.71 -11.35
N THR A 485 3.17 12.17 -11.04
CA THR A 485 2.92 13.35 -10.22
C THR A 485 2.08 12.98 -9.02
N THR A 486 2.52 13.35 -7.83
CA THR A 486 1.69 13.31 -6.62
C THR A 486 1.31 14.73 -6.25
N LEU A 487 0.02 14.93 -5.97
CA LEU A 487 -0.48 16.21 -5.47
C LEU A 487 -1.48 16.00 -4.35
N TRP A 488 -1.64 17.00 -3.50
CA TRP A 488 -2.67 16.98 -2.47
C TRP A 488 -3.14 18.37 -2.06
N TRP A 489 -4.24 18.38 -1.34
CA TRP A 489 -4.85 19.56 -0.75
C TRP A 489 -5.60 19.19 0.52
N PHE A 490 -5.92 20.19 1.32
CA PHE A 490 -6.82 20.05 2.46
C PHE A 490 -8.25 20.37 2.03
N ALA A 491 -9.20 19.61 2.55
CA ALA A 491 -10.61 19.83 2.32
C ALA A 491 -11.40 19.83 3.64
N PRO A 492 -12.35 20.78 3.82
CA PRO A 492 -13.23 20.80 4.99
C PRO A 492 -14.02 19.50 5.06
N ALA A 493 -14.47 19.03 6.22
CA ALA A 493 -15.38 17.89 6.27
C ALA A 493 -16.57 18.13 5.32
N ALA A 494 -17.02 17.11 4.59
CA ALA A 494 -18.25 17.22 3.82
C ALA A 494 -19.35 17.60 4.82
N SER A 495 -19.79 18.87 4.83
CA SER A 495 -21.02 19.23 5.52
C SER A 495 -22.06 18.27 4.97
N SER A 496 -22.76 17.52 5.82
CA SER A 496 -24.04 16.92 5.41
C SER A 496 -24.74 18.03 4.67
N GLN A 497 -24.95 17.89 3.35
CA GLN A 497 -25.74 18.86 2.63
C GLN A 497 -27.09 18.81 3.32
N ALA A 498 -27.32 19.71 4.26
CA ALA A 498 -28.64 20.17 4.56
C ALA A 498 -29.10 20.63 3.20
N SER A 499 -30.01 19.85 2.60
CA SER A 499 -30.82 20.30 1.51
C SER A 499 -31.38 21.65 1.95
N THR A 500 -30.75 22.75 1.53
CA THR A 500 -31.36 24.06 1.59
C THR A 500 -32.44 24.02 0.53
N THR A 501 -33.54 23.35 0.86
CA THR A 501 -34.84 23.70 0.30
C THR A 501 -35.03 25.16 0.70
N MET A 502 -34.82 26.07 -0.26
CA MET A 502 -35.33 27.43 -0.12
C MET A 502 -36.85 27.30 -0.05
N GLU A 503 -37.41 27.32 1.16
CA GLU A 503 -38.83 27.61 1.35
C GLU A 503 -39.07 29.05 0.88
N PHE A 504 -39.55 29.20 -0.35
CA PHE A 504 -40.16 30.45 -0.79
C PHE A 504 -41.48 30.62 -0.05
N ILE A 505 -41.48 31.44 1.00
CA ILE A 505 -42.73 31.95 1.59
C ILE A 505 -43.28 33.00 0.63
N ALA A 506 -44.18 32.59 -0.26
CA ALA A 506 -45.00 33.51 -1.03
C ALA A 506 -46.17 34.00 -0.16
N THR A 507 -46.08 35.21 0.39
CA THR A 507 -47.23 35.91 0.97
C THR A 507 -47.98 36.66 -0.11
N THR A 508 -49.17 36.19 -0.48
CA THR A 508 -50.16 36.99 -1.20
C THR A 508 -50.90 37.90 -0.21
N LEU A 509 -50.81 39.22 -0.44
CA LEU A 509 -51.61 40.22 0.26
C LEU A 509 -53.04 40.22 -0.30
N GLY A 510 -54.03 39.88 0.53
CA GLY A 510 -55.43 40.12 0.24
C GLY A 510 -55.79 41.60 0.44
N ALA A 511 -56.66 42.14 -0.41
CA ALA A 511 -57.03 43.56 -0.45
C ALA A 511 -57.94 44.05 0.71
N ASP A 512 -57.98 43.36 1.86
CA ASP A 512 -58.80 43.76 3.02
C ASP A 512 -58.06 43.80 4.38
N GLY A 513 -56.73 43.64 4.38
CA GLY A 513 -55.91 43.95 5.57
C GLY A 513 -56.05 42.99 6.75
N THR A 514 -56.45 41.73 6.56
CA THR A 514 -56.42 40.72 7.64
C THR A 514 -55.53 39.51 7.33
N THR A 515 -54.70 39.11 8.30
CA THR A 515 -53.80 37.94 8.22
C THR A 515 -54.55 36.66 8.60
N LYS A 516 -54.53 35.64 7.73
CA LYS A 516 -54.92 34.25 8.05
C LYS A 516 -53.70 33.34 8.09
N GLY A 517 -53.69 32.42 9.06
CA GLY A 517 -52.55 31.61 9.48
C GLY A 517 -51.94 30.71 8.39
N ALA A 518 -50.64 30.45 8.56
CA ALA A 518 -49.80 29.66 7.68
C ALA A 518 -50.20 28.18 7.66
N GLY A 519 -50.46 27.64 6.46
CA GLY A 519 -50.54 26.20 6.20
C GLY A 519 -49.26 25.72 5.53
N THR A 520 -48.64 24.69 6.08
CA THR A 520 -47.46 24.02 5.51
C THR A 520 -47.87 23.17 4.32
N LEU A 521 -47.39 23.50 3.11
CA LEU A 521 -47.49 22.63 1.94
C LEU A 521 -46.37 21.59 2.01
N LYS A 522 -46.71 20.37 2.46
CA LYS A 522 -45.84 19.20 2.28
C LYS A 522 -45.87 18.78 0.81
N THR A 523 -44.71 18.81 0.15
CA THR A 523 -44.51 18.06 -1.10
C THR A 523 -44.45 16.56 -0.79
N PRO A 524 -45.03 15.66 -1.61
CA PRO A 524 -44.92 14.23 -1.37
C PRO A 524 -43.50 13.75 -1.68
N ASN A 525 -42.96 12.92 -0.79
CA ASN A 525 -41.78 12.10 -1.04
C ASN A 525 -42.00 11.24 -2.28
N VAL A 526 -41.12 11.35 -3.27
CA VAL A 526 -41.04 10.38 -4.36
C VAL A 526 -40.35 9.12 -3.81
N THR A 527 -41.16 8.17 -3.33
CA THR A 527 -40.72 6.81 -3.06
C THR A 527 -40.64 6.01 -4.37
N ARG A 528 -39.46 5.43 -4.60
CA ARG A 528 -39.13 4.43 -5.63
C ARG A 528 -40.22 3.33 -5.66
N ALA A 529 -40.91 3.17 -6.78
CA ALA A 529 -41.83 2.05 -7.00
C ALA A 529 -41.07 0.90 -7.69
N ASN A 530 -41.13 -0.27 -7.06
CA ASN A 530 -40.89 -1.57 -7.70
C ASN A 530 -42.05 -1.86 -8.65
N GLU A 531 -41.76 -2.26 -9.88
CA GLU A 531 -42.75 -2.88 -10.77
C GLU A 531 -42.33 -4.32 -11.10
N THR A 532 -43.17 -5.26 -10.68
CA THR A 532 -43.29 -6.61 -11.22
C THR A 532 -44.76 -6.92 -11.47
N THR A 533 -44.98 -7.83 -12.43
CA THR A 533 -46.24 -8.44 -12.94
C THR A 533 -46.95 -7.64 -14.04
N GLY A 534 -47.36 -8.17 -15.20
CA GLY A 534 -47.34 -9.52 -15.77
C GLY A 534 -48.66 -9.82 -16.50
N GLU A 535 -48.63 -10.26 -17.76
CA GLU A 535 -49.67 -11.06 -18.48
C GLU A 535 -49.15 -11.39 -19.90
N PHE A 536 -48.73 -12.61 -20.27
CA PHE A 536 -49.41 -13.89 -20.63
C PHE A 536 -49.85 -14.08 -22.12
N ILE A 537 -49.02 -14.86 -22.86
CA ILE A 537 -49.31 -16.03 -23.77
C ILE A 537 -50.00 -15.80 -25.15
N PRO A 538 -49.66 -16.53 -26.27
CA PRO A 538 -49.30 -17.96 -26.31
C PRO A 538 -48.12 -18.49 -27.16
N VAL A 539 -47.53 -19.56 -26.62
CA VAL A 539 -47.22 -20.90 -27.18
C VAL A 539 -46.88 -21.04 -28.68
N ASN A 540 -45.65 -21.50 -28.95
CA ASN A 540 -45.47 -22.69 -29.79
C ASN A 540 -44.23 -23.51 -29.38
N SER A 541 -44.45 -24.81 -29.26
CA SER A 541 -43.54 -25.86 -28.83
C SER A 541 -42.58 -26.30 -29.95
N THR A 542 -41.33 -26.63 -29.61
CA THR A 542 -40.71 -27.91 -29.94
C THR A 542 -39.47 -28.16 -29.08
N SER A 543 -39.44 -29.36 -28.51
CA SER A 543 -38.37 -29.95 -27.72
C SER A 543 -37.32 -30.62 -28.61
N THR A 544 -36.04 -30.56 -28.24
CA THR A 544 -35.17 -31.74 -28.36
C THR A 544 -34.05 -31.75 -27.33
N VAL A 545 -33.72 -32.97 -26.93
CA VAL A 545 -32.96 -33.44 -25.77
C VAL A 545 -31.53 -33.84 -26.19
N ARG A 546 -30.59 -33.73 -25.23
CA ARG A 546 -29.29 -34.44 -25.06
C ARG A 546 -28.11 -34.18 -26.00
N GLY A 547 -26.94 -34.09 -25.36
CA GLY A 547 -25.68 -34.59 -25.92
C GLY A 547 -24.44 -34.23 -25.08
N LYS A 548 -24.04 -35.12 -24.17
CA LYS A 548 -22.66 -35.24 -23.65
C LYS A 548 -21.70 -35.65 -24.78
N LEU A 549 -20.40 -35.38 -24.59
CA LEU A 549 -19.15 -35.95 -25.16
C LEU A 549 -18.21 -34.76 -25.42
N THR A 550 -16.96 -34.68 -24.99
CA THR A 550 -15.94 -35.61 -24.47
C THR A 550 -14.93 -34.79 -23.68
#